data_AF-K7W3X4-F1
#
_entry.id   AF-K7W3X4-F1
#
_cell.length_a   1.000
_cell.length_b   1.000
_cell.length_c   1.000
_cell.angle_alpha   90.00
_cell.angle_beta   90.00
_cell.angle_gamma   90.00
#
_symmetry.space_group_name_H-M   'P 1'
#
loop_
_entity.id
_entity.type
_entity.pdbx_description
1 polymer ?
#
loop_
_entity_poly.entity_id
_entity_poly.type
_entity_poly.pdbx_seq_one_letter_code
_entity_poly.pdbx_strand_id
1 'polypeptide(L)'
;MAHLPPSSGLWQKRDRSRLEKEFPLNYLTQYLLSKAKAEQYYQELTKVIRSGDFPVEQLQVTRKIKKGEKALLVLGNTGDVVTFYQGITGLTNSETYSSGYYLELIAKKRDELLSVVEPQGDVGKQLSLF
;
A
#
# COMPACT_ATOMS: atom_id res chain seq x y z
N MET A 1 13.26 -14.57 27.64
CA MET A 1 13.02 -14.59 26.19
C MET A 1 11.69 -13.90 25.93
N ALA A 2 11.70 -12.69 25.37
CA ALA A 2 10.48 -11.95 25.07
C ALA A 2 9.80 -12.55 23.85
N HIS A 3 8.56 -13.03 24.01
CA HIS A 3 7.70 -13.42 22.90
C HIS A 3 7.28 -12.14 22.15
N LEU A 4 7.84 -11.94 20.97
CA LEU A 4 7.31 -10.96 20.01
C LEU A 4 5.92 -11.45 19.55
N PRO A 5 4.90 -10.58 19.48
CA PRO A 5 3.60 -10.96 18.94
C PRO A 5 3.75 -11.37 17.46
N PRO A 6 2.92 -12.30 16.97
CA PRO A 6 2.95 -12.70 15.57
C PRO A 6 2.72 -11.45 14.71
N SER A 7 3.75 -11.08 13.94
CA SER A 7 3.69 -10.00 12.96
C SER A 7 2.41 -10.13 12.14
N SER A 8 1.58 -9.10 12.23
CA SER A 8 0.17 -9.08 11.85
C SER A 8 -0.05 -9.66 10.45
N GLY A 9 -0.96 -10.63 10.32
CA GLY A 9 -1.39 -11.22 9.04
C GLY A 9 -1.95 -10.21 8.02
N LEU A 10 -2.10 -8.94 8.41
CA LEU A 10 -2.37 -7.78 7.55
C LEU A 10 -1.21 -7.43 6.61
N TRP A 11 0.04 -7.80 6.92
CA TRP A 11 1.23 -7.41 6.14
C TRP A 11 1.75 -8.50 5.18
N GLN A 12 1.18 -9.72 5.23
CA GLN A 12 1.57 -10.84 4.34
C GLN A 12 0.53 -11.25 3.28
N LYS A 13 -0.44 -10.39 2.93
CA LYS A 13 -1.23 -10.65 1.72
C LYS A 13 -0.29 -10.66 0.51
N ARG A 14 -0.04 -11.86 -0.04
CA ARG A 14 0.76 -12.11 -1.25
C ARG A 14 0.17 -11.38 -2.46
N ASP A 15 -1.14 -11.16 -2.41
CA ASP A 15 -2.00 -10.49 -3.37
C ASP A 15 -1.87 -8.95 -3.31
N ARG A 16 -0.63 -8.44 -3.28
CA ARG A 16 -0.32 -7.01 -3.26
C ARG A 16 0.79 -6.68 -4.23
N SER A 17 0.68 -5.48 -4.80
CA SER A 17 1.68 -4.92 -5.71
C SER A 17 3.01 -4.67 -5.00
N ARG A 18 4.08 -4.43 -5.77
CA ARG A 18 5.36 -4.03 -5.17
C ARG A 18 5.23 -2.67 -4.49
N LEU A 19 4.55 -1.71 -5.13
CA LEU A 19 4.25 -0.41 -4.54
C LEU A 19 3.66 -0.55 -3.12
N GLU A 20 2.64 -1.39 -2.94
CA GLU A 20 1.99 -1.57 -1.64
C GLU A 20 2.86 -2.21 -0.56
N LYS A 21 3.83 -3.03 -0.98
CA LYS A 21 4.76 -3.76 -0.10
C LYS A 21 5.95 -2.89 0.29
N GLU A 22 6.52 -2.17 -0.67
CA GLU A 22 7.74 -1.40 -0.51
C GLU A 22 7.47 0.00 0.04
N PHE A 23 6.33 0.61 -0.29
CA PHE A 23 6.00 1.97 0.17
C PHE A 23 6.13 2.15 1.70
N PRO A 24 5.53 1.30 2.56
CA PRO A 24 5.63 1.48 4.00
C PRO A 24 7.06 1.40 4.53
N LEU A 25 7.84 0.44 4.03
CA LEU A 25 9.22 0.25 4.43
C LEU A 25 10.08 1.45 4.02
N ASN A 26 9.95 1.90 2.78
CA ASN A 26 10.72 3.04 2.27
C ASN A 26 10.35 4.34 3.00
N TYR A 27 9.05 4.58 3.21
CA TYR A 27 8.57 5.75 3.93
C TYR A 27 9.12 5.78 5.36
N LEU A 28 9.01 4.68 6.11
CA LEU A 28 9.54 4.60 7.48
C LEU A 28 11.06 4.71 7.52
N THR A 29 11.78 4.14 6.55
CA THR A 29 13.24 4.26 6.46
C THR A 29 13.67 5.73 6.32
N GLN A 30 12.98 6.49 5.46
CA GLN A 30 13.23 7.93 5.33
C GLN A 30 12.82 8.69 6.60
N TYR A 31 11.74 8.27 7.25
CA TYR A 31 11.24 8.87 8.47
C TYR A 31 12.23 8.74 9.63
N LEU A 32 12.92 7.61 9.74
CA LEU A 32 14.01 7.39 10.70
C LEU A 32 15.17 8.37 10.51
N LEU A 33 15.37 8.90 9.29
CA LEU A 33 16.35 9.95 9.01
C LEU A 33 15.79 11.33 9.39
N SER A 34 14.60 11.66 8.90
CA SER A 34 13.78 12.78 9.38
C SER A 34 12.37 12.73 8.77
N LYS A 35 11.40 13.33 9.46
CA LYS A 35 10.04 13.55 8.90
C LYS A 35 10.08 14.26 7.54
N ALA A 36 10.94 15.28 7.39
CA ALA A 36 11.07 16.02 6.14
C ALA A 36 11.50 15.12 4.97
N LYS A 37 12.42 14.17 5.18
CA LYS A 37 12.84 13.22 4.13
C LYS A 37 11.73 12.24 3.75
N ALA A 38 10.94 11.78 4.72
CA ALA A 38 9.79 10.92 4.44
C ALA A 38 8.73 11.63 3.58
N GLU A 39 8.42 12.89 3.91
CA GLU A 39 7.48 13.69 3.14
C GLU A 39 8.02 14.03 1.74
N GLN A 40 9.32 14.31 1.62
CA GLN A 40 9.95 14.49 0.30
C GLN A 40 9.81 13.24 -0.57
N TYR A 41 10.14 12.06 -0.03
CA TYR A 41 9.95 10.78 -0.73
C TYR A 41 8.49 10.58 -1.17
N TYR A 42 7.52 10.88 -0.29
CA TYR A 42 6.10 10.79 -0.62
C TYR A 42 5.70 11.76 -1.74
N GLN A 43 6.20 13.00 -1.71
CA GLN A 43 5.93 14.01 -2.75
C GLN A 43 6.53 13.61 -4.11
N GLU A 44 7.75 13.08 -4.13
CA GLU A 44 8.39 12.59 -5.35
C GLU A 44 7.63 11.40 -5.94
N LEU A 45 7.28 10.42 -5.11
CA LEU A 45 6.51 9.25 -5.53
C LEU A 45 5.12 9.64 -6.07
N THR A 46 4.39 10.50 -5.36
CA THR A 46 3.06 10.96 -5.80
C THR A 46 3.14 11.76 -7.10
N LYS A 47 4.21 12.52 -7.33
CA LYS A 47 4.44 13.23 -8.60
C LYS A 47 4.56 12.26 -9.77
N VAL A 48 5.36 11.20 -9.63
CA VAL A 48 5.55 10.18 -10.67
C VAL A 48 4.26 9.37 -10.91
N ILE A 49 3.53 9.01 -9.86
CA ILE A 49 2.25 8.31 -10.01
C ILE A 49 1.23 9.20 -10.72
N ARG A 50 1.18 10.49 -10.39
CA ARG A 50 0.26 11.46 -11.00
C ARG A 50 0.55 11.69 -12.48
N SER A 51 1.82 11.68 -12.89
CA SER A 51 2.18 11.90 -14.30
C SER A 51 1.84 10.72 -15.21
N GLY A 52 1.64 9.52 -14.65
CA GLY A 52 1.44 8.30 -15.44
C GLY A 52 2.74 7.53 -15.70
N ASP A 53 3.88 8.04 -15.23
CA ASP A 53 5.21 7.49 -15.53
C ASP A 53 5.64 6.40 -14.54
N PHE A 54 4.81 6.08 -13.54
CA PHE A 54 5.16 5.04 -12.59
C PHE A 54 5.10 3.65 -13.26
N PRO A 55 6.14 2.81 -13.14
CA PRO A 55 6.20 1.55 -13.88
C PRO A 55 5.04 0.61 -13.51
N VAL A 56 4.30 0.14 -14.52
CA VAL A 56 3.14 -0.74 -14.34
C VAL A 56 3.54 -2.06 -13.69
N GLU A 57 4.75 -2.55 -13.94
CA GLU A 57 5.29 -3.78 -13.34
C GLU A 57 5.38 -3.68 -11.81
N GLN A 58 5.49 -2.48 -11.26
CA GLN A 58 5.47 -2.24 -9.82
C GLN A 58 4.05 -2.20 -9.23
N LEU A 59 3.03 -2.00 -10.08
CA LEU A 59 1.61 -1.96 -9.73
C LEU A 59 0.92 -3.33 -9.89
N GLN A 60 1.51 -4.21 -10.68
CA GLN A 60 0.96 -5.53 -11.01
C GLN A 60 0.88 -6.48 -9.81
N VAL A 61 -0.19 -7.27 -9.80
CA VAL A 61 -0.42 -8.41 -8.92
C VAL A 61 -0.62 -9.64 -9.79
N THR A 62 0.11 -10.72 -9.50
CA THR A 62 -0.06 -12.01 -10.19
C THR A 62 -0.57 -13.05 -9.22
N ARG A 63 -1.76 -13.60 -9.49
CA ARG A 63 -2.32 -14.68 -8.66
C ARG A 63 -3.40 -15.49 -9.38
N LYS A 64 -3.73 -16.63 -8.79
CA LYS A 64 -4.83 -17.49 -9.23
C LYS A 64 -6.19 -16.86 -8.89
N ILE A 65 -7.14 -16.91 -9.82
CA ILE A 65 -8.55 -16.55 -9.60
C ILE A 65 -9.19 -17.64 -8.74
N LYS A 66 -9.67 -17.26 -7.55
CA LYS A 66 -10.28 -18.17 -6.58
C LYS A 66 -11.78 -18.35 -6.90
N LYS A 67 -12.34 -19.48 -6.48
CA LYS A 67 -13.79 -19.75 -6.63
C LYS A 67 -14.60 -18.64 -5.97
N GLY A 68 -15.51 -18.03 -6.72
CA GLY A 68 -16.39 -16.95 -6.25
C GLY A 68 -15.85 -15.52 -6.45
N GLU A 69 -14.62 -15.34 -6.94
CA GLU A 69 -14.09 -13.99 -7.24
C GLU A 69 -14.64 -13.42 -8.54
N LYS A 70 -15.79 -12.75 -8.45
CA LYS A 70 -16.46 -12.16 -9.64
C LYS A 70 -15.64 -11.05 -10.31
N ALA A 71 -14.92 -10.24 -9.52
CA ALA A 71 -14.20 -9.08 -10.04
C ALA A 71 -13.09 -9.44 -11.03
N LEU A 72 -12.46 -10.61 -10.89
CA LEU A 72 -11.36 -11.04 -11.77
C LEU A 72 -11.83 -11.85 -12.98
N LEU A 73 -13.12 -12.21 -13.06
CA LEU A 73 -13.64 -12.98 -14.19
C LEU A 73 -13.61 -12.19 -15.51
N VAL A 74 -13.45 -10.87 -15.45
CA VAL A 74 -13.22 -10.03 -16.64
C VAL A 74 -11.84 -10.27 -17.28
N LEU A 75 -10.92 -10.92 -16.56
CA LEU A 75 -9.54 -11.18 -17.00
C LEU A 75 -9.25 -12.67 -17.24
N GLY A 76 -10.18 -13.57 -16.95
CA GLY A 76 -9.99 -15.02 -17.08
C GLY A 76 -11.06 -15.83 -16.35
N ASN A 77 -10.84 -17.14 -16.24
CA ASN A 77 -11.74 -18.08 -15.58
C ASN A 77 -11.27 -18.46 -14.16
N THR A 78 -12.19 -19.01 -13.36
CA THR A 78 -11.81 -19.58 -12.06
C THR A 78 -10.75 -20.65 -12.26
N GLY A 79 -9.60 -20.49 -11.60
CA GLY A 79 -8.46 -21.39 -11.73
C GLY A 79 -7.29 -20.82 -12.52
N ASP A 80 -7.51 -19.79 -13.33
CA ASP A 80 -6.46 -19.17 -14.14
C ASP A 80 -5.54 -18.31 -13.26
N VAL A 81 -4.26 -18.25 -13.63
CA VAL A 81 -3.30 -17.30 -13.06
C VAL A 81 -3.33 -16.04 -13.92
N VAL A 82 -3.68 -14.92 -13.31
CA VAL A 82 -3.79 -13.63 -13.99
C VAL A 82 -2.84 -12.62 -13.36
N THR A 83 -2.25 -11.77 -14.22
CA THR A 83 -1.48 -10.60 -13.84
C THR A 83 -2.32 -9.35 -14.14
N PHE A 84 -2.55 -8.52 -13.14
CA PHE A 84 -3.47 -7.39 -13.26
C PHE A 84 -3.09 -6.22 -12.34
N TYR A 85 -3.69 -5.07 -12.61
CA TYR A 85 -3.57 -3.84 -11.83
C TYR A 85 -4.86 -3.01 -11.96
N GLN A 86 -4.96 -1.89 -11.26
CA GLN A 86 -6.11 -1.01 -11.33
C GLN A 86 -5.97 -0.01 -12.48
N GLY A 87 -6.78 -0.18 -13.52
CA GLY A 87 -6.98 0.77 -14.61
C GLY A 87 -8.04 1.82 -14.26
N ILE A 88 -8.22 2.77 -15.19
CA ILE A 88 -9.19 3.88 -15.06
C ILE A 88 -10.63 3.35 -14.94
N THR A 89 -10.95 2.29 -15.68
CA THR A 89 -12.30 1.72 -15.79
C THR A 89 -12.53 0.53 -14.85
N GLY A 90 -11.47 -0.02 -14.24
CA GLY A 90 -11.56 -1.25 -13.46
C GLY A 90 -10.25 -2.03 -13.43
N LEU A 91 -10.32 -3.29 -13.02
CA LEU A 91 -9.17 -4.20 -13.09
C LEU A 91 -8.80 -4.47 -14.55
N THR A 92 -7.53 -4.32 -14.88
CA THR A 92 -7.01 -4.46 -16.24
C THR A 92 -5.62 -5.10 -16.22
N ASN A 93 -5.16 -5.50 -17.40
CA ASN A 93 -3.81 -6.02 -17.64
C ASN A 93 -3.12 -5.34 -18.84
N SER A 94 -3.75 -4.33 -19.45
CA SER A 94 -3.29 -3.75 -20.72
C SER A 94 -3.49 -2.24 -20.86
N GLU A 95 -4.39 -1.63 -20.07
CA GLU A 95 -4.69 -0.20 -20.18
C GLU A 95 -3.81 0.67 -19.28
N THR A 96 -3.88 1.99 -19.43
CA THR A 96 -3.25 2.92 -18.49
C THR A 96 -3.81 2.72 -17.07
N TYR A 97 -2.93 2.76 -16.07
CA TYR A 97 -3.34 2.62 -14.68
C TYR A 97 -4.12 3.86 -14.19
N SER A 98 -4.97 3.68 -13.17
CA SER A 98 -5.66 4.78 -12.51
C SER A 98 -4.75 5.48 -11.51
N SER A 99 -4.19 6.63 -11.88
CA SER A 99 -3.33 7.41 -10.97
C SER A 99 -4.07 7.81 -9.69
N GLY A 100 -5.35 8.21 -9.80
CA GLY A 100 -6.19 8.56 -8.66
C GLY A 100 -6.30 7.42 -7.63
N TYR A 101 -6.55 6.19 -8.08
CA TYR A 101 -6.61 5.03 -7.19
C TYR A 101 -5.30 4.82 -6.42
N TYR A 102 -4.17 4.86 -7.13
CA TYR A 102 -2.88 4.62 -6.49
C TYR A 102 -2.44 5.76 -5.57
N LEU A 103 -2.81 7.01 -5.88
CA LEU A 103 -2.60 8.16 -5.00
C LEU A 103 -3.40 8.03 -3.70
N GLU A 104 -4.68 7.66 -3.78
CA GLU A 104 -5.51 7.42 -2.59
C GLU A 104 -4.97 6.25 -1.74
N LEU A 105 -4.54 5.18 -2.41
CA LEU A 105 -3.96 4.00 -1.76
C LEU A 105 -2.71 4.35 -0.93
N ILE A 106 -1.77 5.12 -1.48
CA ILE A 106 -0.56 5.51 -0.75
C ILE A 106 -0.82 6.60 0.28
N ALA A 107 -1.77 7.51 0.04
CA ALA A 107 -2.18 8.51 1.03
C ALA A 107 -2.75 7.83 2.28
N LYS A 108 -3.66 6.87 2.09
CA LYS A 108 -4.21 6.09 3.20
C LYS A 108 -3.13 5.33 3.97
N LYS A 109 -2.20 4.67 3.27
CA LYS A 109 -1.07 3.98 3.91
C LYS A 109 -0.17 4.94 4.68
N ARG A 110 0.10 6.14 4.14
CA ARG A 110 0.87 7.18 4.83
C ARG A 110 0.18 7.57 6.14
N ASP A 111 -1.12 7.84 6.10
CA ASP A 111 -1.88 8.24 7.29
C ASP A 111 -1.91 7.14 8.35
N GLU A 112 -2.10 5.88 7.93
CA GLU A 112 -1.97 4.70 8.82
C GLU A 112 -0.59 4.64 9.49
N LEU A 113 0.50 4.82 8.73
CA LEU A 113 1.85 4.83 9.29
C LEU A 113 2.08 5.98 10.26
N LEU A 114 1.66 7.20 9.90
CA LEU A 114 1.81 8.39 10.75
C LEU A 114 1.04 8.24 12.06
N SER A 115 -0.15 7.64 12.05
CA SER A 115 -0.91 7.36 13.28
C SER A 115 -0.18 6.44 14.27
N VAL A 116 0.76 5.61 13.79
CA VAL A 116 1.56 4.71 14.61
C VAL A 116 2.82 5.39 15.12
N VAL A 117 3.51 6.19 14.29
CA VAL A 117 4.80 6.81 14.64
C VAL A 117 4.67 8.19 15.28
N GLU A 118 3.56 8.88 15.04
CA GLU A 118 3.16 10.13 15.69
C GLU A 118 1.78 9.91 16.34
N PRO A 119 1.68 9.06 17.38
CA PRO A 119 0.42 8.91 18.09
C PRO A 119 0.05 10.31 18.61
N GLN A 120 -1.07 10.84 18.14
CA GLN A 120 -1.65 12.07 18.68
C GLN A 120 -1.68 11.91 20.20
N GLY A 121 -0.91 12.74 20.90
CA GLY A 121 -0.87 12.72 22.35
C GLY A 121 -2.27 13.00 22.85
N ASP A 122 -2.86 12.03 23.53
CA ASP A 122 -3.95 12.30 24.46
C ASP A 122 -3.36 13.20 25.56
N VAL A 123 -3.57 14.50 25.39
CA VAL A 123 -3.28 15.50 26.41
C VAL A 123 -4.26 15.23 27.55
N GLY A 124 -3.88 14.42 28.54
CA GLY A 124 -4.55 14.41 29.83
C GLY A 124 -5.02 13.09 30.42
N LYS A 125 -4.25 11.99 30.31
CA LYS A 125 -4.27 10.98 31.39
C LYS A 125 -2.98 11.02 32.16
N GLN A 126 -2.96 11.92 33.14
CA GLN A 126 -2.14 11.83 34.33
C GLN A 126 -2.27 10.40 34.88
N LEU A 127 -1.23 9.59 34.69
CA LEU A 127 -1.07 8.36 35.45
C LEU A 127 -0.84 8.79 36.90
N SER A 128 -1.91 8.87 37.69
CA SER A 128 -1.76 8.90 39.14
C SER A 128 -1.24 7.53 39.56
N LEU A 129 0.07 7.48 39.81
CA LEU A 129 0.68 6.35 40.50
C LEU A 129 0.58 6.62 42.01
N PHE A 130 -0.62 6.40 42.56
CA PHE A 130 -0.87 6.17 43.99
C PHE A 130 -2.06 5.24 44.13
#